data_AF-A0A5N6UPK7-F1
#
_entry.id   AF-A0A5N6UPK7-F1
#
_cell.length_a   1.000
_cell.length_b   1.000
_cell.length_c   1.000
_cell.angle_alpha   90.00
_cell.angle_beta   90.00
_cell.angle_gamma   90.00
#
_symmetry.space_group_name_H-M   'P 1'
#
loop_
_entity.id
_entity.type
_entity.pdbx_description
1 polymer ?
#
loop_
_entity_poly.entity_id
_entity_poly.type
_entity_poly.pdbx_seq_one_letter_code
_entity_poly.pdbx_strand_id
1 'polypeptide(L)'
;MSSCRSRLKGISILTTLSIDVGSFSQNHFHSLTTAISRGPHYSSSLIAIRLVPNVLNAVKDDPNILSKFLREQFDKLLYQPLLKLTPHQATTIVVVIDTLDECDREDDIGVILQLLFKLHAIKSVYLRVFLASRPELPIRHGFKQDRNHQDLVLHKLPTPVIEQDIRVFLEYKLSHIQEEQALPSNWPGKGNIEKLVNMAVPLFIFAATLCRFVGNRDWLPEERLAAVLQDEAATATSDMDRTYIPVLNQLCF
;
A
#
# COMPACT_ATOMS: atom_id res chain seq x y z
N MET A 1 -10.10 -4.22 26.14
CA MET A 1 -8.76 -3.87 25.59
C MET A 1 -8.69 -4.44 24.18
N SER A 2 -9.24 -3.67 23.25
CA SER A 2 -9.63 -4.07 21.90
C SER A 2 -8.45 -4.00 20.94
N SER A 3 -8.17 -5.15 20.31
CA SER A 3 -7.25 -5.31 19.19
C SER A 3 -7.62 -4.37 18.04
N CYS A 4 -6.75 -3.42 17.73
CA CYS A 4 -6.88 -2.56 16.57
C CYS A 4 -6.37 -3.34 15.34
N ARG A 5 -7.29 -3.96 14.58
CA ARG A 5 -7.02 -4.50 13.24
C ARG A 5 -7.50 -3.50 12.19
N SER A 6 -6.63 -2.60 11.76
CA SER A 6 -6.85 -1.81 10.54
C SER A 6 -6.22 -2.55 9.36
N ARG A 7 -7.04 -3.31 8.63
CA ARG A 7 -6.68 -3.87 7.33
C ARG A 7 -6.67 -2.74 6.29
N LEU A 8 -5.54 -2.54 5.61
CA LEU A 8 -5.55 -1.98 4.26
C LEU A 8 -5.85 -3.12 3.27
N LYS A 9 -7.06 -3.07 2.68
CA LYS A 9 -7.40 -3.81 1.46
C LYS A 9 -7.25 -2.83 0.30
N GLY A 10 -6.42 -3.15 -0.69
CA GLY A 10 -6.49 -2.49 -1.99
C GLY A 10 -5.26 -2.67 -2.86
N ILE A 11 -5.50 -3.26 -4.03
CA ILE A 11 -4.65 -3.31 -5.24
C ILE A 11 -3.59 -4.41 -5.27
N SER A 12 -3.97 -5.49 -5.99
CA SER A 12 -3.09 -6.56 -6.46
C SER A 12 -2.55 -6.20 -7.84
N ILE A 13 -1.25 -6.37 -8.05
CA ILE A 13 -0.66 -6.38 -9.40
C ILE A 13 -0.05 -7.76 -9.65
N LEU A 14 -0.41 -8.35 -10.80
CA LEU A 14 0.14 -9.59 -11.32
C LEU A 14 1.68 -9.54 -11.27
N THR A 15 2.31 -10.60 -10.76
CA THR A 15 3.77 -10.78 -10.60
C THR A 15 4.49 -9.84 -9.60
N THR A 16 3.83 -9.47 -8.50
CA THR A 16 4.45 -8.68 -7.43
C THR A 16 4.88 -9.56 -6.25
N LEU A 17 6.13 -9.42 -5.78
CA LEU A 17 6.56 -9.87 -4.47
C LEU A 17 6.34 -8.69 -3.50
N SER A 18 5.25 -8.71 -2.75
CA SER A 18 5.03 -7.72 -1.69
C SER A 18 5.87 -8.10 -0.47
N ILE A 19 6.69 -7.17 0.00
CA ILE A 19 7.50 -7.32 1.20
C ILE A 19 7.08 -6.20 2.14
N ASP A 20 6.54 -6.58 3.29
CA ASP A 20 6.27 -5.66 4.39
C ASP A 20 7.56 -5.42 5.18
N VAL A 21 8.00 -4.17 5.36
CA VAL A 21 9.25 -3.86 6.09
C VAL A 21 9.15 -4.24 7.56
N GLY A 22 7.96 -4.13 8.16
CA GLY A 22 7.68 -4.61 9.51
C GLY A 22 7.96 -6.10 9.65
N SER A 23 7.85 -6.89 8.56
CA SER A 23 8.22 -8.31 8.56
C SER A 23 9.73 -8.59 8.48
N PHE A 24 10.55 -7.61 8.08
CA PHE A 24 12.01 -7.67 8.15
C PHE A 24 12.54 -7.24 9.53
N SER A 25 11.84 -6.34 10.22
CA SER A 25 12.19 -5.87 11.57
C SER A 25 11.66 -6.79 12.69
N GLN A 26 10.46 -7.36 12.51
CA GLN A 26 9.80 -8.18 13.52
C GLN A 26 9.70 -9.64 13.07
N ASN A 27 10.01 -10.57 13.97
CA ASN A 27 10.12 -12.04 13.84
C ASN A 27 8.90 -12.80 13.23
N HIS A 28 8.29 -12.33 12.15
CA HIS A 28 7.07 -12.87 11.56
C HIS A 28 7.32 -13.40 10.15
N PHE A 29 7.98 -14.57 10.06
CA PHE A 29 8.09 -15.42 8.87
C PHE A 29 6.73 -15.72 8.20
N HIS A 30 5.65 -15.70 9.00
CA HIS A 30 4.31 -15.87 8.48
C HIS A 30 3.95 -14.77 7.47
N SER A 31 4.45 -13.54 7.59
CA SER A 31 4.11 -12.42 6.71
C SER A 31 4.79 -12.49 5.34
N LEU A 32 6.07 -12.88 5.25
CA LEU A 32 6.78 -13.08 3.97
C LEU A 32 6.20 -14.27 3.18
N THR A 33 6.03 -15.42 3.83
CA THR A 33 5.39 -16.59 3.20
C THR A 33 3.92 -16.33 2.86
N THR A 34 3.19 -15.59 3.70
CA THR A 34 1.84 -15.08 3.43
C THR A 34 1.81 -14.15 2.22
N ALA A 35 2.72 -13.18 2.13
CA ALA A 35 2.73 -12.21 1.05
C ALA A 35 3.02 -12.88 -0.30
N ILE A 36 3.89 -13.89 -0.30
CA ILE A 36 4.16 -14.75 -1.47
C ILE A 36 3.00 -15.71 -1.79
N SER A 37 2.08 -15.99 -0.87
CA SER A 37 1.03 -17.02 -1.04
C SER A 37 -0.42 -16.52 -1.11
N ARG A 38 -0.75 -15.31 -0.63
CA ARG A 38 -2.15 -14.87 -0.40
C ARG A 38 -2.84 -14.11 -1.52
N GLY A 39 -2.21 -13.86 -2.66
CA GLY A 39 -2.96 -13.40 -3.84
C GLY A 39 -3.73 -14.56 -4.49
N PRO A 40 -4.96 -14.35 -4.95
CA PRO A 40 -5.82 -15.40 -5.51
C PRO A 40 -5.30 -16.08 -6.80
N HIS A 41 -4.10 -15.70 -7.28
CA HIS A 41 -3.46 -16.26 -8.48
C HIS A 41 -1.99 -16.71 -8.29
N TYR A 42 -1.42 -16.70 -7.07
CA TYR A 42 0.01 -17.05 -6.87
C TYR A 42 0.34 -18.49 -7.25
N SER A 43 -0.62 -19.41 -7.12
CA SER A 43 -0.43 -20.84 -7.38
C SER A 43 -0.12 -21.17 -8.85
N SER A 44 -0.17 -20.20 -9.76
CA SER A 44 0.06 -20.39 -11.21
C SER A 44 1.24 -19.59 -11.77
N SER A 45 1.95 -18.78 -10.97
CA SER A 45 3.10 -18.02 -11.47
C SER A 45 4.39 -18.85 -11.41
N LEU A 46 5.07 -19.01 -12.55
CA LEU A 46 6.37 -19.71 -12.64
C LEU A 46 7.43 -19.17 -11.66
N ILE A 47 7.30 -17.90 -11.28
CA ILE A 47 8.16 -17.21 -10.33
C ILE A 47 7.93 -17.72 -8.91
N ALA A 48 6.68 -17.77 -8.44
CA ALA A 48 6.36 -18.29 -7.11
C ALA A 48 6.78 -19.76 -6.98
N ILE A 49 6.54 -20.56 -8.03
CA ILE A 49 6.95 -21.97 -8.10
C ILE A 49 8.47 -22.14 -7.94
N ARG A 50 9.28 -21.17 -8.40
CA ARG A 50 10.75 -21.25 -8.35
C ARG A 50 11.37 -20.54 -7.14
N LEU A 51 10.78 -19.44 -6.69
CA LEU A 51 11.31 -18.66 -5.56
C LEU A 51 10.96 -19.33 -4.22
N VAL A 52 9.72 -19.77 -4.05
CA VAL A 52 9.24 -20.36 -2.78
C VAL A 52 10.09 -21.55 -2.33
N PRO A 53 10.40 -22.55 -3.18
CA PRO A 53 11.23 -23.68 -2.74
C PRO A 53 12.64 -23.26 -2.31
N ASN A 54 13.24 -22.28 -3.01
CA ASN A 54 14.57 -21.79 -2.65
C ASN A 54 14.57 -21.10 -1.28
N VAL A 55 13.54 -20.29 -0.98
CA VAL A 55 13.37 -19.66 0.34
C VAL A 55 13.09 -20.71 1.41
N LEU A 56 12.20 -21.67 1.14
CA LEU A 56 11.89 -22.75 2.08
C LEU A 56 13.12 -23.61 2.40
N ASN A 57 13.95 -23.91 1.42
CA ASN A 57 15.20 -24.65 1.64
C ASN A 57 16.18 -23.84 2.49
N ALA A 58 16.35 -22.54 2.21
CA ALA A 58 17.21 -21.68 3.03
C ALA A 58 16.79 -21.66 4.52
N VAL A 59 15.49 -21.71 4.80
CA VAL A 59 14.95 -21.77 6.18
C VAL A 59 15.14 -23.15 6.81
N LYS A 60 14.98 -24.23 6.02
CA LYS A 60 15.22 -25.60 6.50
C LYS A 60 16.70 -25.82 6.85
N ASP A 61 17.59 -25.27 6.02
CA ASP A 61 19.04 -25.38 6.19
C ASP A 61 19.54 -24.54 7.39
N ASP A 62 18.83 -23.46 7.72
CA ASP A 62 19.17 -22.56 8.82
C ASP A 62 17.91 -22.17 9.62
N PRO A 63 17.49 -23.02 10.59
CA PRO A 63 16.29 -22.78 11.38
C PRO A 63 16.31 -21.48 12.21
N ASN A 64 17.51 -20.95 12.47
CA ASN A 64 17.72 -19.72 13.23
C ASN A 64 17.83 -18.48 12.32
N ILE A 65 17.57 -18.59 11.02
CA ILE A 65 17.77 -17.48 10.07
C ILE A 65 17.11 -16.18 10.50
N LEU A 66 15.96 -16.24 11.16
CA LEU A 66 15.18 -15.08 11.58
C LEU A 66 15.80 -14.32 12.76
N SER A 67 16.65 -14.96 13.56
CA SER A 67 17.36 -14.28 14.66
C SER A 67 18.70 -13.71 14.22
N LYS A 68 19.07 -13.86 12.93
CA LYS A 68 20.32 -13.38 12.37
C LYS A 68 20.23 -11.92 11.95
N PHE A 69 21.38 -11.31 11.71
CA PHE A 69 21.44 -9.94 11.24
C PHE A 69 20.71 -9.77 9.90
N LEU A 70 20.08 -8.61 9.72
CA LEU A 70 19.33 -8.23 8.52
C LEU A 70 20.07 -8.55 7.20
N ARG A 71 21.38 -8.30 7.17
CA ARG A 71 22.21 -8.59 5.99
C ARG A 71 22.24 -10.07 5.62
N GLU A 72 22.29 -10.95 6.61
CA GLU A 72 22.31 -12.40 6.39
C GLU A 72 20.92 -12.92 6.02
N GLN A 73 19.87 -12.38 6.66
CA GLN A 73 18.49 -12.67 6.27
C GLN A 73 18.23 -12.30 4.82
N PHE A 74 18.58 -11.07 4.44
CA PHE A 74 18.43 -10.58 3.07
C PHE A 74 19.20 -11.43 2.05
N ASP A 75 20.45 -11.77 2.36
CA ASP A 75 21.26 -12.60 1.47
C ASP A 75 20.60 -13.96 1.24
N LYS A 76 20.28 -14.70 2.31
CA LYS A 76 19.78 -16.08 2.21
C LYS A 76 18.31 -16.18 1.76
N LEU A 77 17.46 -15.23 2.13
CA LEU A 77 16.02 -15.30 1.89
C LEU A 77 15.58 -14.53 0.64
N LEU A 78 16.39 -13.62 0.11
CA LEU A 78 16.04 -12.84 -1.07
C LEU A 78 17.11 -12.87 -2.15
N TYR A 79 18.33 -12.43 -1.85
CA TYR A 79 19.39 -12.26 -2.85
C TYR A 79 19.78 -13.60 -3.50
N GLN A 80 20.17 -14.61 -2.70
CA GLN A 80 20.57 -15.93 -3.20
C GLN A 80 19.42 -16.65 -3.91
N PRO A 81 18.18 -16.68 -3.39
CA PRO A 81 17.05 -17.26 -4.11
C PRO A 81 16.80 -16.60 -5.47
N LEU A 82 16.88 -15.26 -5.57
CA LEU A 82 16.72 -14.54 -6.85
C LEU A 82 17.87 -14.82 -7.82
N LEU A 83 19.10 -14.93 -7.31
CA LEU A 83 20.28 -15.23 -8.12
C LEU A 83 20.21 -16.65 -8.73
N LYS A 84 19.67 -17.62 -7.97
CA LYS A 84 19.48 -19.01 -8.40
C LYS A 84 18.36 -19.20 -9.43
N LEU A 85 17.54 -18.18 -9.69
CA LEU A 85 16.56 -18.26 -10.76
C LEU A 85 17.28 -18.43 -12.09
N THR A 86 16.92 -19.46 -12.85
CA THR A 86 17.49 -19.65 -14.18
C THR A 86 17.03 -18.51 -15.10
N PRO A 87 17.93 -17.90 -15.89
CA PRO A 87 17.58 -16.81 -16.79
C PRO A 87 16.61 -17.32 -17.86
N HIS A 88 15.33 -17.03 -17.67
CA HIS A 88 14.38 -16.95 -18.76
C HIS A 88 14.22 -15.46 -19.05
N GLN A 89 14.69 -15.04 -20.22
CA GLN A 89 14.90 -13.65 -20.66
C GLN A 89 13.63 -12.76 -20.70
N ALA A 90 12.53 -13.17 -20.06
CA ALA A 90 11.27 -12.41 -19.98
C ALA A 90 10.70 -12.30 -18.55
N THR A 91 11.36 -12.85 -17.52
CA THR A 91 10.81 -12.83 -16.17
C THR A 91 11.06 -11.48 -15.49
N THR A 92 10.00 -10.69 -15.31
CA THR A 92 10.04 -9.46 -14.50
C THR A 92 9.54 -9.76 -13.09
N ILE A 93 10.29 -9.32 -12.08
CA ILE A 93 9.91 -9.38 -10.67
C ILE A 93 9.82 -7.95 -10.15
N VAL A 94 8.67 -7.61 -9.56
CA VAL A 94 8.50 -6.33 -8.87
C VAL A 94 8.48 -6.59 -7.36
N VAL A 95 9.41 -5.99 -6.64
CA VAL A 95 9.43 -5.99 -5.17
C VAL A 95 8.74 -4.71 -4.71
N VAL A 96 7.63 -4.84 -3.99
CA VAL A 96 6.93 -3.69 -3.40
C VAL A 96 7.25 -3.65 -1.92
N ILE A 97 7.76 -2.50 -1.47
CA ILE A 97 8.14 -2.21 -0.10
C ILE A 97 7.26 -1.07 0.36
N ASP A 98 6.37 -1.36 1.30
CA ASP A 98 5.47 -0.37 1.87
C ASP A 98 5.99 0.11 3.23
N THR A 99 5.67 1.37 3.57
CA THR A 99 5.95 2.03 4.85
C THR A 99 7.36 1.82 5.45
N LEU A 100 8.44 2.00 4.65
CA LEU A 100 9.83 1.85 5.15
C LEU A 100 10.16 2.74 6.37
N ASP A 101 9.50 3.88 6.50
CA ASP A 101 9.63 4.82 7.62
C ASP A 101 9.05 4.31 8.94
N GLU A 102 8.31 3.19 8.94
CA GLU A 102 7.83 2.53 10.16
C GLU A 102 8.83 1.52 10.72
N CYS A 103 10.07 1.49 10.21
CA CYS A 103 11.13 0.64 10.73
C CYS A 103 11.53 1.06 12.15
N ASP A 104 11.54 0.11 13.09
CA ASP A 104 11.78 0.37 14.52
C ASP A 104 13.15 1.03 14.80
N ARG A 105 14.13 0.82 13.91
CA ARG A 105 15.50 1.34 14.06
C ARG A 105 15.92 2.12 12.83
N GLU A 106 16.25 3.40 13.02
CA GLU A 106 16.73 4.27 11.94
C GLU A 106 17.99 3.72 11.24
N ASP A 107 18.90 3.07 11.99
CA ASP A 107 20.10 2.45 11.43
C ASP A 107 19.78 1.33 10.43
N ASP A 108 18.67 0.62 10.64
CA ASP A 108 18.26 -0.49 9.77
C ASP A 108 17.77 0.04 8.42
N ILE A 109 17.15 1.22 8.35
CA ILE A 109 16.72 1.86 7.09
C ILE A 109 17.91 2.01 6.14
N GLY A 110 19.05 2.52 6.63
CA GLY A 110 20.25 2.68 5.81
C GLY A 110 20.78 1.34 5.28
N VAL A 111 20.75 0.30 6.12
CA VAL A 111 21.16 -1.06 5.72
C VAL A 111 20.19 -1.64 4.69
N ILE A 112 18.87 -1.49 4.88
CA ILE A 112 17.84 -1.95 3.94
C ILE A 112 18.09 -1.32 2.56
N LEU A 113 18.23 0.02 2.48
CA LEU A 113 18.46 0.71 1.22
C LEU A 113 19.73 0.20 0.51
N GLN A 114 20.84 0.05 1.23
CA GLN A 114 22.07 -0.52 0.68
C GLN A 114 21.87 -1.94 0.13
N LEU A 115 21.08 -2.77 0.81
CA LEU A 115 20.78 -4.13 0.36
C LEU A 115 19.88 -4.12 -0.89
N LEU A 116 18.89 -3.24 -0.95
CA LEU A 116 18.02 -3.10 -2.13
C LEU A 116 18.81 -2.67 -3.37
N PHE A 117 19.75 -1.74 -3.23
CA PHE A 117 20.61 -1.35 -4.35
C PHE A 117 21.47 -2.50 -4.88
N LYS A 118 21.91 -3.43 -4.01
CA LYS A 118 22.64 -4.64 -4.45
C LYS A 118 21.83 -5.53 -5.38
N LEU A 119 20.49 -5.48 -5.32
CA LEU A 119 19.66 -6.30 -6.19
C LEU A 119 19.82 -5.93 -7.68
N HIS A 120 20.28 -4.73 -8.00
CA HIS A 120 20.59 -4.32 -9.37
C HIS A 120 21.69 -5.19 -10.03
N ALA A 121 22.54 -5.83 -9.24
CA ALA A 121 23.55 -6.75 -9.72
C ALA A 121 22.97 -8.07 -10.27
N ILE A 122 21.72 -8.41 -9.91
CA ILE A 122 21.07 -9.64 -10.35
C ILE A 122 20.65 -9.49 -11.81
N LYS A 123 21.17 -10.36 -12.68
CA LYS A 123 20.87 -10.40 -14.13
C LYS A 123 20.03 -11.61 -14.55
N SER A 124 19.71 -12.51 -13.63
CA SER A 124 18.86 -13.68 -13.88
C SER A 124 17.41 -13.30 -14.20
N VAL A 125 16.95 -12.12 -13.75
CA VAL A 125 15.58 -11.61 -13.89
C VAL A 125 15.61 -10.10 -14.10
N TYR A 126 14.54 -9.54 -14.67
CA TYR A 126 14.31 -8.09 -14.66
C TYR A 126 13.68 -7.68 -13.33
N LEU A 127 14.50 -7.21 -12.41
CA LEU A 127 14.03 -6.79 -11.10
C LEU A 127 13.70 -5.29 -11.08
N ARG A 128 12.54 -4.94 -10.54
CA ARG A 128 12.16 -3.57 -10.18
C ARG A 128 11.79 -3.52 -8.71
N VAL A 129 12.19 -2.45 -8.02
CA VAL A 129 11.80 -2.20 -6.63
C VAL A 129 10.92 -0.95 -6.62
N PHE A 130 9.73 -1.07 -6.05
CA PHE A 130 8.85 0.05 -5.75
C PHE A 130 8.83 0.24 -4.24
N LEU A 131 9.17 1.44 -3.78
CA LEU A 131 9.27 1.75 -2.37
C LEU A 131 8.35 2.94 -2.06
N ALA A 132 7.42 2.73 -1.13
CA ALA A 132 6.56 3.76 -0.59
C ALA A 132 7.00 4.09 0.84
N SER A 133 7.19 5.37 1.14
CA SER A 133 7.60 5.82 2.47
C SER A 133 7.47 7.33 2.65
N ARG A 134 7.36 7.80 3.90
CA ARG A 134 7.54 9.22 4.24
C ARG A 134 8.99 9.66 4.01
N PRO A 135 9.25 10.93 3.65
CA PRO A 135 10.59 11.41 3.33
C PRO A 135 11.40 11.74 4.59
N GLU A 136 11.53 10.79 5.52
CA GLU A 136 12.29 10.97 6.76
C GLU A 136 13.80 11.07 6.50
N LEU A 137 14.56 11.61 7.47
CA LEU A 137 15.99 11.88 7.29
C LEU A 137 16.82 10.64 6.92
N PRO A 138 16.66 9.46 7.56
CA PRO A 138 17.42 8.26 7.21
C PRO A 138 17.19 7.83 5.75
N ILE A 139 15.93 7.91 5.29
CA ILE A 139 15.54 7.54 3.93
C ILE A 139 16.16 8.50 2.91
N ARG A 140 15.99 9.81 3.13
CA ARG A 140 16.57 10.85 2.28
C ARG A 140 18.09 10.77 2.23
N HIS A 141 18.73 10.38 3.32
CA HIS A 141 20.18 10.19 3.36
C HIS A 141 20.60 8.94 2.58
N GLY A 142 19.92 7.80 2.76
CA GLY A 142 20.24 6.56 2.05
C GLY A 142 20.12 6.70 0.53
N PHE A 143 19.07 7.36 0.02
CA PHE A 143 18.90 7.64 -1.41
C PHE A 143 19.83 8.73 -1.98
N LYS A 144 20.61 9.44 -1.16
CA LYS A 144 21.68 10.32 -1.68
C LYS A 144 22.92 9.55 -2.10
N GLN A 145 23.11 8.34 -1.56
CA GLN A 145 24.31 7.52 -1.77
C GLN A 145 24.28 6.78 -3.11
N ASP A 146 23.09 6.56 -3.68
CA ASP A 146 22.87 5.93 -4.98
C ASP A 146 21.84 6.75 -5.77
N ARG A 147 22.07 6.96 -7.07
CA ARG A 147 21.17 7.74 -7.95
C ARG A 147 20.35 6.87 -8.89
N ASN A 148 20.42 5.55 -8.76
CA ASN A 148 19.70 4.59 -9.58
C ASN A 148 18.26 4.37 -9.07
N HIS A 149 17.54 5.47 -8.84
CA HIS A 149 16.15 5.47 -8.42
C HIS A 149 15.39 6.63 -9.07
N GLN A 150 14.06 6.53 -9.08
CA GLN A 150 13.18 7.58 -9.57
C GLN A 150 12.21 7.94 -8.46
N ASP A 151 12.21 9.22 -8.07
CA ASP A 151 11.35 9.73 -7.01
C ASP A 151 9.99 10.17 -7.57
N LEU A 152 8.91 9.75 -6.90
CA LEU A 152 7.57 10.28 -7.10
C LEU A 152 7.04 10.89 -5.80
N VAL A 153 7.03 12.22 -5.74
CA VAL A 153 6.59 12.94 -4.54
C VAL A 153 5.08 13.23 -4.65
N LEU A 154 4.27 12.42 -3.96
CA LEU A 154 2.80 12.46 -4.10
C LEU A 154 2.18 13.82 -3.78
N HIS A 155 2.67 14.53 -2.76
CA HIS A 155 2.16 15.86 -2.39
C HIS A 155 2.58 16.99 -3.34
N LYS A 156 3.38 16.69 -4.38
CA LYS A 156 3.76 17.63 -5.44
C LYS A 156 3.10 17.29 -6.78
N LEU A 157 2.21 16.30 -6.81
CA LEU A 157 1.43 16.01 -8.00
C LEU A 157 0.54 17.21 -8.35
N PRO A 158 0.34 17.51 -9.64
CA PRO A 158 -0.55 18.58 -10.05
C PRO A 158 -1.96 18.35 -9.52
N THR A 159 -2.58 19.37 -8.90
CA THR A 159 -3.95 19.30 -8.38
C THR A 159 -4.96 18.71 -9.37
N PRO A 160 -4.93 19.05 -10.69
CA PRO A 160 -5.86 18.47 -11.66
C PRO A 160 -5.75 16.95 -11.80
N VAL A 161 -4.55 16.37 -11.58
CA VAL A 161 -4.35 14.91 -11.59
C VAL A 161 -5.01 14.29 -10.36
N ILE A 162 -4.80 14.90 -9.19
CA ILE A 162 -5.39 14.44 -7.93
C ILE A 162 -6.92 14.52 -7.97
N GLU A 163 -7.47 15.63 -8.46
CA GLU A 163 -8.91 15.84 -8.68
C GLU A 163 -9.50 14.75 -9.56
N GLN A 164 -8.84 14.44 -10.69
CA GLN A 164 -9.30 13.44 -11.63
C GLN A 164 -9.28 12.02 -11.02
N ASP A 165 -8.21 11.66 -10.31
CA ASP A 165 -8.09 10.34 -9.67
C ASP A 165 -9.13 10.14 -8.56
N ILE A 166 -9.35 11.17 -7.73
CA ILE A 166 -10.38 11.17 -6.69
C ILE A 166 -11.77 11.08 -7.30
N ARG A 167 -12.04 11.83 -8.38
CA ARG A 167 -13.33 11.78 -9.09
C ARG A 167 -13.63 10.38 -9.59
N VAL A 168 -12.71 9.77 -10.33
CA VAL A 168 -12.87 8.41 -10.87
C VAL A 168 -13.12 7.42 -9.73
N PHE A 169 -12.38 7.55 -8.62
CA PHE A 169 -12.59 6.71 -7.44
C PHE A 169 -13.98 6.88 -6.82
N LEU A 170 -14.44 8.13 -6.62
CA LEU A 170 -15.75 8.43 -6.04
C LEU A 170 -16.88 7.94 -6.94
N GLU A 171 -16.80 8.20 -8.25
CA GLU A 171 -17.78 7.74 -9.23
C GLU A 171 -17.91 6.22 -9.18
N TYR A 172 -16.78 5.50 -9.21
CA TYR A 172 -16.76 4.04 -9.14
C TYR A 172 -17.31 3.50 -7.81
N LYS A 173 -16.91 4.07 -6.67
CA LYS A 173 -17.34 3.58 -5.36
C LYS A 173 -18.80 3.87 -5.08
N LEU A 174 -19.28 5.06 -5.45
CA LEU A 174 -20.67 5.45 -5.24
C LEU A 174 -21.58 4.71 -6.22
N SER A 175 -21.18 4.47 -7.48
CA SER A 175 -21.98 3.60 -8.36
C SER A 175 -22.16 2.19 -7.80
N HIS A 176 -21.13 1.64 -7.15
CA HIS A 176 -21.25 0.33 -6.51
C HIS A 176 -22.21 0.34 -5.30
N ILE A 177 -22.18 1.41 -4.48
CA ILE A 177 -23.13 1.60 -3.38
C ILE A 177 -24.56 1.74 -3.91
N GLN A 178 -24.74 2.49 -5.01
CA GLN A 178 -26.01 2.67 -5.68
C GLN A 178 -26.62 1.34 -6.13
N GLU A 179 -25.81 0.49 -6.78
CA GLU A 179 -26.22 -0.84 -7.23
C GLU A 179 -26.55 -1.77 -6.05
N GLU A 180 -25.67 -1.86 -5.05
CA GLU A 180 -25.83 -2.75 -3.90
C GLU A 180 -27.07 -2.41 -3.05
N GLN A 181 -27.43 -1.13 -2.97
CA GLN A 181 -28.52 -0.64 -2.13
C GLN A 181 -29.76 -0.20 -2.92
N ALA A 182 -29.81 -0.52 -4.22
CA ALA A 182 -30.93 -0.22 -5.12
C ALA A 182 -31.38 1.27 -5.10
N LEU A 183 -30.42 2.18 -5.07
CA LEU A 183 -30.67 3.63 -5.07
C LEU A 183 -31.10 4.14 -6.46
N PRO A 184 -31.73 5.33 -6.56
CA PRO A 184 -32.14 5.90 -7.83
C PRO A 184 -30.98 6.04 -8.82
N SER A 185 -31.25 5.84 -10.12
CA SER A 185 -30.22 5.85 -11.19
C SER A 185 -29.46 7.18 -11.31
N ASN A 186 -30.04 8.28 -10.85
CA ASN A 186 -29.43 9.60 -10.83
C ASN A 186 -28.65 9.90 -9.54
N TRP A 187 -28.66 9.01 -8.54
CA TRP A 187 -27.88 9.15 -7.32
C TRP A 187 -26.38 8.86 -7.59
N PRO A 188 -25.44 9.58 -6.95
CA PRO A 188 -25.63 10.72 -6.05
C PRO A 188 -25.81 12.07 -6.80
N GLY A 189 -25.70 12.05 -8.12
CA GLY A 189 -25.78 13.23 -8.98
C GLY A 189 -24.42 13.90 -9.20
N LYS A 190 -24.17 14.37 -10.43
CA LYS A 190 -22.88 14.96 -10.82
C LYS A 190 -22.44 16.11 -9.92
N GLY A 191 -23.37 17.00 -9.55
CA GLY A 191 -23.05 18.14 -8.67
C GLY A 191 -22.59 17.73 -7.27
N ASN A 192 -23.09 16.61 -6.74
CA ASN A 192 -22.61 16.09 -5.46
C ASN A 192 -21.22 15.45 -5.61
N ILE A 193 -20.95 14.74 -6.71
CA ILE A 193 -19.60 14.24 -7.01
C ILE A 193 -18.58 15.40 -7.03
N GLU A 194 -18.89 16.51 -7.70
CA GLU A 194 -17.99 17.69 -7.72
C GLU A 194 -17.68 18.21 -6.31
N LYS A 195 -18.71 18.34 -5.46
CA LYS A 195 -18.53 18.80 -4.08
C LYS A 195 -17.64 17.83 -3.30
N LEU A 196 -17.89 16.52 -3.45
CA LEU A 196 -17.09 15.49 -2.78
C LEU A 196 -15.63 15.49 -3.25
N VAL A 197 -15.37 15.70 -4.54
CA VAL A 197 -14.01 15.86 -5.08
C VAL A 197 -13.33 17.06 -4.42
N ASN A 198 -13.99 18.21 -4.39
CA ASN A 198 -13.44 19.44 -3.79
C ASN A 198 -13.16 19.29 -2.29
N MET A 199 -14.01 18.55 -1.56
CA MET A 199 -13.80 18.23 -0.14
C MET A 199 -12.64 17.25 0.07
N ALA A 200 -12.46 16.31 -0.86
CA ALA A 200 -11.48 15.24 -0.75
C ALA A 200 -10.08 15.66 -1.18
N VAL A 201 -9.91 16.66 -2.03
CA VAL A 201 -8.58 17.09 -2.48
C VAL A 201 -7.82 17.75 -1.33
N PRO A 202 -6.54 17.39 -1.09
CA PRO A 202 -5.73 16.38 -1.81
C PRO A 202 -5.73 14.97 -1.18
N LEU A 203 -6.55 14.76 -0.15
CA LEU A 203 -6.57 13.59 0.72
C LEU A 203 -7.45 12.46 0.17
N PHE A 204 -6.85 11.54 -0.59
CA PHE A 204 -7.54 10.33 -1.06
C PHE A 204 -8.16 9.49 0.08
N ILE A 205 -7.56 9.54 1.28
CA ILE A 205 -8.09 8.87 2.46
C ILE A 205 -9.47 9.41 2.88
N PHE A 206 -9.75 10.70 2.64
CA PHE A 206 -11.06 11.27 2.90
C PHE A 206 -12.12 10.66 2.00
N ALA A 207 -11.88 10.63 0.67
CA ALA A 207 -12.79 10.00 -0.28
C ALA A 207 -13.07 8.53 0.09
N ALA A 208 -12.04 7.77 0.45
CA ALA A 208 -12.20 6.37 0.85
C ALA A 208 -13.01 6.21 2.15
N THR A 209 -12.76 7.07 3.14
CA THR A 209 -13.48 7.06 4.42
C THR A 209 -14.94 7.45 4.23
N LEU A 210 -15.20 8.47 3.42
CA LEU A 210 -16.53 8.91 3.04
C LEU A 210 -17.33 7.80 2.36
N CYS A 211 -16.77 7.11 1.36
CA CYS A 211 -17.46 6.00 0.70
C CYS A 211 -17.77 4.87 1.68
N ARG A 212 -16.87 4.58 2.64
CA ARG A 212 -17.12 3.59 3.69
C ARG A 212 -18.24 4.01 4.64
N PHE A 213 -18.30 5.30 4.97
CA PHE A 213 -19.33 5.87 5.83
C PHE A 213 -20.71 5.86 5.15
N VAL A 214 -20.79 6.35 3.91
CA VAL A 214 -22.02 6.39 3.09
C VAL A 214 -22.50 4.98 2.71
N GLY A 215 -21.57 4.07 2.42
CA GLY A 215 -21.88 2.70 2.02
C GLY A 215 -22.18 1.74 3.17
N ASN A 216 -22.26 2.22 4.42
CA ASN A 216 -22.60 1.35 5.55
C ASN A 216 -24.08 0.92 5.46
N ARG A 217 -24.33 -0.40 5.48
CA ARG A 217 -25.67 -0.99 5.33
C ARG A 217 -26.59 -0.76 6.52
N ASP A 218 -26.06 -0.35 7.66
CA ASP A 218 -26.86 -0.05 8.85
C ASP A 218 -27.59 1.30 8.74
N TRP A 219 -27.30 2.10 7.71
CA TRP A 219 -27.80 3.47 7.54
C TRP A 219 -28.23 3.77 6.11
N LEU A 220 -29.06 4.80 5.92
CA LEU A 220 -29.49 5.24 4.60
C LEU A 220 -28.38 6.06 3.91
N PRO A 221 -27.87 5.65 2.73
CA PRO A 221 -26.80 6.35 2.02
C PRO A 221 -27.15 7.80 1.69
N GLU A 222 -28.42 8.08 1.39
CA GLU A 222 -28.91 9.43 1.08
C GLU A 222 -28.78 10.37 2.28
N GLU A 223 -29.14 9.92 3.48
CA GLU A 223 -29.01 10.69 4.72
C GLU A 223 -27.54 10.91 5.09
N ARG A 224 -26.71 9.86 4.99
CA ARG A 224 -25.27 9.96 5.28
C ARG A 224 -24.56 10.89 4.29
N LEU A 225 -24.91 10.80 3.01
CA LEU A 225 -24.36 11.70 2.00
C LEU A 225 -24.80 13.14 2.24
N ALA A 226 -26.08 13.37 2.56
CA ALA A 226 -26.59 14.70 2.89
C ALA A 226 -25.89 15.29 4.11
N ALA A 227 -25.68 14.49 5.16
CA ALA A 227 -24.96 14.89 6.36
C ALA A 227 -23.54 15.36 6.05
N VAL A 228 -22.80 14.61 5.22
CA VAL A 228 -21.43 15.00 4.83
C VAL A 228 -21.42 16.27 3.98
N LEU A 229 -22.39 16.44 3.08
CA LEU A 229 -22.49 17.63 2.23
C LEU A 229 -22.95 18.90 2.98
N GLN A 230 -23.59 18.74 4.15
CA GLN A 230 -24.06 19.83 5.00
C GLN A 230 -23.06 20.22 6.09
N ASP A 231 -22.05 19.38 6.38
CA ASP A 231 -21.11 19.66 7.47
C ASP A 231 -20.16 20.81 7.11
N GLU A 232 -20.25 21.91 7.84
CA GLU A 232 -19.36 23.07 7.70
C GLU A 232 -17.89 22.73 8.03
N ALA A 233 -17.62 21.67 8.80
CA ALA A 233 -16.27 21.19 9.06
C ALA A 233 -15.58 20.60 7.81
N ALA A 234 -16.34 20.24 6.77
CA ALA A 234 -15.78 19.94 5.45
C ALA A 234 -15.07 21.15 4.82
N THR A 235 -15.37 22.35 5.29
CA THR A 235 -14.71 23.62 4.89
C THR A 235 -13.61 24.05 5.86
N ALA A 236 -13.36 23.31 6.95
CA ALA A 236 -12.39 23.65 7.99
C ALA A 236 -10.96 23.82 7.44
N THR A 237 -10.12 24.58 8.15
CA THR A 237 -8.76 24.95 7.70
C THR A 237 -7.70 23.85 7.83
N SER A 238 -7.96 22.79 8.61
CA SER A 238 -7.01 21.69 8.85
C SER A 238 -7.42 20.44 8.06
N ASP A 239 -6.45 19.84 7.37
CA ASP A 239 -6.62 18.61 6.59
C ASP A 239 -7.13 17.43 7.44
N MET A 240 -6.70 17.33 8.70
CA MET A 240 -7.21 16.31 9.63
C MET A 240 -8.65 16.58 10.04
N ASP A 241 -9.00 17.85 10.26
CA ASP A 241 -10.34 18.25 10.69
C ASP A 241 -11.35 17.96 9.57
N ARG A 242 -11.01 18.32 8.33
CA ARG A 242 -11.79 17.92 7.15
C ARG A 242 -11.98 16.42 7.05
N THR A 243 -10.96 15.65 7.42
CA THR A 243 -10.99 14.19 7.26
C THR A 243 -11.88 13.50 8.29
N TYR A 244 -11.73 13.87 9.57
CA TYR A 244 -12.31 13.11 10.67
C TYR A 244 -13.58 13.74 11.25
N ILE A 245 -13.72 15.07 11.26
CA ILE A 245 -14.85 15.73 11.93
C ILE A 245 -16.19 15.33 11.31
N PRO A 246 -16.38 15.29 9.97
CA PRO A 246 -17.66 14.91 9.38
C PRO A 246 -18.11 13.48 9.76
N VAL A 247 -17.15 12.58 9.97
CA VAL A 247 -17.43 11.20 10.38
C VAL A 247 -17.66 11.10 11.88
N LEU A 248 -16.84 11.80 12.69
CA LEU A 248 -16.93 11.76 14.15
C LEU A 248 -18.20 12.42 14.68
N ASN A 249 -18.61 13.56 14.12
CA ASN A 249 -19.86 14.25 14.51
C ASN A 249 -21.09 13.34 14.34
N GLN A 250 -21.02 12.39 13.43
CA GLN A 250 -22.08 11.47 13.05
C GLN A 250 -22.05 10.14 13.83
N LEU A 251 -21.07 9.96 14.72
CA LEU A 251 -20.93 8.80 15.62
C LEU A 251 -21.20 9.16 17.09
N CYS A 252 -21.30 10.45 17.42
CA CYS A 252 -21.44 10.94 18.79
C CYS A 252 -22.88 11.29 19.22
N PHE A 253 -23.90 10.85 18.50
CA PHE A 253 -25.31 10.97 18.92
C PHE A 253 -26.09 9.70 18.62
#